data_AF-A0A318ZBR9-F1
#
_entry.id   AF-A0A318ZBR9-F1
#
_cell.length_a   1.000
_cell.length_b   1.000
_cell.length_c   1.000
_cell.angle_alpha   90.00
_cell.angle_beta   90.00
_cell.angle_gamma   90.00
#
_symmetry.space_group_name_H-M   'P 1'
#
loop_
_entity.id
_entity.type
_entity.pdbx_description
1 polymer ?
#
loop_
_entity_poly.entity_id
_entity_poly.type
_entity_poly.pdbx_seq_one_letter_code
_entity_poly.pdbx_strand_id
1 'polypeptide(L)'
;MTTSSPTTRTAIDLLASLATIVHTIATNLHANRLDRTTIQTLLQEYAARAESDGKLITASRQSARCAAHGLLLAYVHMEFIDTLVRYNFTVPATAVRWYNPKALLKRYRLSLMVIPLQTRDLRTQMTNIREKAELLVADFAECGIEIPETPIQYRKVNPSEPVGAPPEAIHDLLRRGTLAEKELSGMIPV
;
A
#
# COMPACT_ATOMS: atom_id res chain seq x y z
N MET A 1 7.37 -22.76 -30.04
CA MET A 1 8.00 -22.14 -28.86
C MET A 1 7.57 -20.69 -28.83
N THR A 2 6.51 -20.37 -28.09
CA THR A 2 6.01 -19.00 -27.93
C THR A 2 6.69 -18.40 -26.70
N THR A 3 7.60 -17.46 -26.93
CA THR A 3 8.16 -16.60 -25.89
C THR A 3 7.06 -15.70 -25.36
N SER A 4 6.49 -16.04 -24.21
CA SER A 4 5.63 -15.13 -23.46
C SER A 4 6.46 -13.92 -23.06
N SER A 5 6.15 -12.76 -23.64
CA SER A 5 6.67 -11.47 -23.16
C SER A 5 6.38 -11.34 -21.66
N PRO A 6 7.33 -10.92 -20.81
CA PRO A 6 7.05 -10.71 -19.40
C PRO A 6 5.95 -9.64 -19.31
N THR A 7 4.78 -10.02 -18.80
CA THR A 7 3.67 -9.10 -18.53
C THR A 7 4.24 -8.01 -17.63
N THR A 8 4.44 -6.81 -18.17
CA THR A 8 5.01 -5.69 -17.41
C THR A 8 3.95 -5.24 -16.43
N ARG A 9 4.03 -5.76 -15.21
CA ARG A 9 3.08 -5.45 -14.15
C ARG A 9 3.06 -3.96 -13.88
N THR A 10 1.88 -3.35 -13.94
CA THR A 10 1.73 -1.91 -13.73
C THR A 10 1.57 -1.57 -12.25
N ALA A 11 1.74 -0.29 -11.90
CA ALA A 11 1.47 0.21 -10.56
C ALA A 11 0.00 -0.01 -10.16
N ILE A 12 -0.92 0.11 -11.12
CA ILE A 12 -2.36 -0.16 -10.92
C ILE A 12 -2.56 -1.62 -10.53
N ASP A 13 -2.04 -2.57 -11.31
CA ASP A 13 -2.23 -4.01 -11.05
C ASP A 13 -1.63 -4.43 -9.70
N LEU A 14 -0.47 -3.84 -9.34
CA LEU A 14 0.19 -4.14 -8.08
C LEU A 14 -0.61 -3.57 -6.89
N LEU A 15 -0.99 -2.30 -6.94
CA LEU A 15 -1.71 -1.66 -5.84
C LEU A 15 -3.15 -2.17 -5.68
N ALA A 16 -3.83 -2.56 -6.77
CA ALA A 16 -5.13 -3.22 -6.71
C ALA A 16 -5.07 -4.60 -6.04
N SER A 17 -4.04 -5.39 -6.36
CA SER A 17 -3.82 -6.68 -5.69
C SER A 17 -3.48 -6.50 -4.21
N LEU A 18 -2.58 -5.55 -3.89
CA LEU A 18 -2.25 -5.21 -2.51
C LEU A 18 -3.47 -4.69 -1.74
N ALA A 19 -4.33 -3.88 -2.35
CA ALA A 19 -5.59 -3.45 -1.74
C ALA A 19 -6.46 -4.66 -1.34
N THR A 20 -6.59 -5.63 -2.24
CA THR A 20 -7.34 -6.86 -1.96
C THR A 20 -6.75 -7.62 -0.77
N ILE A 21 -5.43 -7.82 -0.77
CA ILE A 21 -4.69 -8.50 0.32
C ILE A 21 -4.88 -7.75 1.65
N VAL A 22 -4.70 -6.43 1.66
CA VAL A 22 -4.82 -5.60 2.86
C VAL A 22 -6.26 -5.59 3.38
N HIS A 23 -7.25 -5.55 2.49
CA HIS A 23 -8.65 -5.68 2.86
C HIS A 23 -8.93 -7.05 3.52
N THR A 24 -8.41 -8.14 2.94
CA THR A 24 -8.52 -9.48 3.52
C THR A 24 -7.87 -9.55 4.91
N ILE A 25 -6.69 -8.94 5.10
CA ILE A 25 -6.05 -8.84 6.42
C ILE A 25 -6.96 -8.12 7.41
N ALA A 26 -7.53 -6.97 7.04
CA ALA A 26 -8.44 -6.20 7.89
C ALA A 26 -9.68 -7.00 8.29
N THR A 27 -10.30 -7.69 7.32
CA THR A 27 -11.45 -8.58 7.55
C THR A 27 -11.09 -9.74 8.45
N ASN A 28 -9.91 -10.33 8.27
CA ASN A 28 -9.42 -11.38 9.13
C ASN A 28 -9.21 -10.87 10.56
N LEU A 29 -8.57 -9.72 10.79
CA LEU A 29 -8.40 -9.15 12.13
C LEU A 29 -9.75 -9.02 12.86
N HIS A 30 -10.77 -8.54 12.14
CA HIS A 30 -12.12 -8.37 12.67
C HIS A 30 -12.82 -9.69 12.99
N ALA A 31 -12.88 -10.62 12.03
CA ALA A 31 -13.53 -11.93 12.19
C ALA A 31 -12.94 -12.72 13.37
N ASN A 32 -11.67 -12.47 13.62
CA ASN A 32 -10.87 -13.08 14.65
C ASN A 32 -10.90 -12.31 15.99
N ARG A 33 -11.69 -11.23 16.13
CA ARG A 33 -11.78 -10.46 17.39
C ARG A 33 -10.43 -10.00 17.95
N LEU A 34 -9.45 -9.76 17.07
CA LEU A 34 -8.22 -9.10 17.45
C LEU A 34 -8.56 -7.62 17.58
N ASP A 35 -8.91 -7.18 18.80
CA ASP A 35 -9.35 -5.81 19.11
C ASP A 35 -8.28 -4.78 18.70
N ARG A 36 -8.38 -4.36 17.45
CA ARG A 36 -7.43 -3.53 16.71
C ARG A 36 -8.18 -2.59 15.78
N THR A 37 -9.32 -2.09 16.23
CA THR A 37 -10.27 -1.31 15.43
C THR A 37 -9.58 -0.19 14.66
N THR A 38 -8.66 0.54 15.30
CA THR A 38 -7.90 1.60 14.62
C THR A 38 -7.01 1.09 13.49
N ILE A 39 -6.29 -0.01 13.69
CA ILE A 39 -5.47 -0.62 12.64
C ILE A 39 -6.38 -1.13 11.52
N GLN A 40 -7.49 -1.78 11.85
CA GLN A 40 -8.48 -2.23 10.86
C GLN A 40 -8.96 -1.07 10.00
N THR A 41 -9.35 0.06 10.60
CA THR A 41 -9.78 1.25 9.87
C THR A 41 -8.67 1.77 8.95
N LEU A 42 -7.42 1.83 9.42
CA LEU A 42 -6.28 2.25 8.59
C LEU A 42 -6.05 1.30 7.40
N LEU A 43 -6.15 -0.01 7.60
CA LEU A 43 -6.01 -0.99 6.52
C LEU A 43 -7.17 -0.90 5.50
N GLN A 44 -8.40 -0.70 5.98
CA GLN A 44 -9.55 -0.49 5.09
C GLN A 44 -9.42 0.80 4.28
N GLU A 45 -8.93 1.88 4.91
CA GLU A 45 -8.65 3.14 4.23
C GLU A 45 -7.58 2.96 3.16
N TYR A 46 -6.49 2.26 3.46
CA TYR A 46 -5.45 1.92 2.48
C TYR A 46 -6.07 1.20 1.28
N ALA A 47 -6.82 0.12 1.55
CA ALA A 47 -7.38 -0.73 0.51
C ALA A 47 -8.35 0.03 -0.41
N ALA A 48 -9.17 0.93 0.14
CA ALA A 48 -10.08 1.75 -0.66
C ALA A 48 -9.35 2.71 -1.60
N ARG A 49 -8.13 3.12 -1.24
CA ARG A 49 -7.34 4.14 -1.95
C ARG A 49 -6.38 3.58 -2.97
N ALA A 50 -5.74 2.44 -2.68
CA ALA A 50 -4.51 2.04 -3.37
C ALA A 50 -4.66 1.92 -4.90
N GLU A 51 -5.80 1.42 -5.40
CA GLU A 51 -6.05 1.38 -6.85
C GLU A 51 -6.11 2.79 -7.47
N SER A 52 -6.80 3.73 -6.79
CA SER A 52 -6.91 5.12 -7.24
C SER A 52 -5.55 5.79 -7.29
N ASP A 53 -4.73 5.58 -6.27
CA ASP A 53 -3.36 6.10 -6.25
C ASP A 53 -2.49 5.44 -7.33
N GLY A 54 -2.70 4.16 -7.65
CA GLY A 54 -2.04 3.49 -8.77
C GLY A 54 -2.32 4.15 -10.13
N LYS A 55 -3.55 4.64 -10.32
CA LYS A 55 -3.93 5.42 -11.50
C LYS A 55 -3.20 6.77 -11.52
N LEU A 56 -3.10 7.46 -10.37
CA LEU A 56 -2.33 8.71 -10.26
C LEU A 56 -0.84 8.48 -10.57
N ILE A 57 -0.21 7.47 -9.98
CA ILE A 57 1.20 7.12 -10.24
C ILE A 57 1.41 6.88 -11.74
N THR A 58 0.49 6.17 -12.38
CA THR A 58 0.59 5.89 -13.82
C THR A 58 0.45 7.15 -14.67
N ALA A 59 -0.54 8.00 -14.38
CA ALA A 59 -0.77 9.26 -15.08
C ALA A 59 0.37 10.26 -14.90
N SER A 60 1.06 10.23 -13.76
CA SER A 60 2.16 11.16 -13.44
C SER A 60 3.31 11.15 -14.44
N ARG A 61 3.47 10.03 -15.15
CA ARG A 61 4.52 9.83 -16.16
C ARG A 61 4.35 10.73 -17.40
N GLN A 62 3.20 11.38 -17.55
CA GLN A 62 2.90 12.27 -18.66
C GLN A 62 3.61 13.64 -18.54
N SER A 63 4.13 13.99 -17.36
CA SER A 63 4.86 15.25 -17.13
C SER A 63 6.10 15.00 -16.29
N ALA A 64 7.22 15.62 -16.68
CA ALA A 64 8.46 15.56 -15.91
C ALA A 64 8.29 16.13 -14.49
N ARG A 65 7.47 17.17 -14.34
CA ARG A 65 7.15 17.78 -13.04
C ARG A 65 6.39 16.80 -12.15
N CYS A 66 5.37 16.16 -12.69
CA CYS A 66 4.54 15.24 -11.92
C CYS A 66 5.20 13.89 -11.66
N ALA A 67 6.09 13.44 -12.54
CA ALA A 67 6.77 12.15 -12.44
C ALA A 67 7.53 12.00 -11.11
N ALA A 68 8.15 13.07 -10.61
CA ALA A 68 8.84 13.06 -9.33
C ALA A 68 7.87 12.82 -8.15
N HIS A 69 6.74 13.52 -8.12
CA HIS A 69 5.70 13.33 -7.10
C HIS A 69 4.99 11.98 -7.22
N GLY A 70 4.78 11.48 -8.44
CA GLY A 70 4.28 10.11 -8.67
C GLY A 70 5.23 9.05 -8.12
N LEU A 71 6.53 9.25 -8.27
CA LEU A 71 7.54 8.34 -7.73
C LEU A 71 7.62 8.42 -6.19
N LEU A 72 7.50 9.61 -5.61
CA LEU A 72 7.39 9.75 -4.14
C LEU A 72 6.12 9.09 -3.59
N LEU A 73 4.99 9.22 -4.29
CA LEU A 73 3.75 8.53 -3.93
C LEU A 73 3.95 7.01 -3.97
N ALA A 74 4.56 6.48 -5.03
CA ALA A 74 4.88 5.05 -5.12
C ALA A 74 5.79 4.58 -3.97
N TYR A 75 6.79 5.39 -3.60
CA TYR A 75 7.69 5.07 -2.49
C TYR A 75 6.96 4.98 -1.15
N VAL A 76 6.10 5.96 -0.81
CA VAL A 76 5.37 5.93 0.47
C VAL A 76 4.35 4.79 0.56
N HIS A 77 3.80 4.36 -0.58
CA HIS A 77 3.02 3.12 -0.65
C HIS A 77 3.88 1.90 -0.29
N MET A 78 5.11 1.81 -0.81
CA MET A 78 6.01 0.71 -0.46
C MET A 78 6.41 0.73 1.01
N GLU A 79 6.64 1.90 1.61
CA GLU A 79 6.94 1.99 3.05
C GLU A 79 5.76 1.54 3.93
N PHE A 80 4.53 1.84 3.53
CA PHE A 80 3.35 1.31 4.20
C PHE A 80 3.30 -0.23 4.10
N ILE A 81 3.52 -0.77 2.92
CA ILE A 81 3.50 -2.22 2.66
C ILE A 81 4.62 -2.95 3.42
N ASP A 82 5.84 -2.41 3.41
CA ASP A 82 6.96 -2.96 4.17
C ASP A 82 6.72 -2.91 5.67
N THR A 83 5.99 -1.89 6.15
CA THR A 83 5.53 -1.83 7.55
C THR A 83 4.57 -2.99 7.86
N LEU A 84 3.68 -3.35 6.94
CA LEU A 84 2.80 -4.53 7.12
C LEU A 84 3.58 -5.83 7.19
N VAL A 85 4.55 -6.02 6.27
CA VAL A 85 5.43 -7.18 6.26
C VAL A 85 6.22 -7.27 7.57
N ARG A 86 6.85 -6.17 7.99
CA ARG A 86 7.63 -6.07 9.23
C ARG A 86 6.82 -6.47 10.47
N TYR A 87 5.53 -6.10 10.49
CA TYR A 87 4.62 -6.44 11.58
C TYR A 87 3.88 -7.77 11.39
N ASN A 88 4.22 -8.53 10.34
CA ASN A 88 3.65 -9.82 9.97
C ASN A 88 2.13 -9.78 9.77
N PHE A 89 1.60 -8.67 9.25
CA PHE A 89 0.22 -8.60 8.79
C PHE A 89 0.09 -9.39 7.49
N THR A 90 -0.21 -10.69 7.56
CA THR A 90 -0.27 -11.58 6.41
C THR A 90 -1.65 -12.26 6.31
N VAL A 91 -2.03 -12.71 5.11
CA VAL A 91 -3.30 -13.40 4.80
C VAL A 91 -3.47 -14.80 5.41
N PRO A 92 -2.44 -15.61 5.78
CA PRO A 92 -2.70 -16.92 6.35
C PRO A 92 -3.39 -16.79 7.71
N ALA A 93 -4.71 -16.99 7.72
CA ALA A 93 -5.31 -18.17 8.34
C ALA A 93 -6.83 -18.21 8.20
N THR A 94 -7.30 -19.13 7.37
CA THR A 94 -8.63 -19.73 7.47
C THR A 94 -8.67 -20.90 8.46
N ALA A 95 -7.63 -21.15 9.29
CA ALA A 95 -7.53 -22.40 10.04
C ALA A 95 -6.93 -22.33 11.45
N VAL A 96 -7.35 -21.39 12.31
CA VAL A 96 -6.98 -21.45 13.73
C VAL A 96 -8.17 -21.28 14.66
N ARG A 97 -8.46 -22.34 15.43
CA ARG A 97 -9.29 -22.29 16.63
C ARG A 97 -8.54 -21.53 17.73
N TRP A 98 -9.20 -20.54 18.29
CA TRP A 98 -8.73 -19.44 19.13
C TRP A 98 -8.13 -19.81 20.49
N TYR A 99 -8.13 -21.09 20.85
CA TYR A 99 -7.80 -21.55 22.21
C TYR A 99 -6.30 -21.70 22.49
N ASN A 100 -5.39 -21.22 21.63
CA ASN A 100 -3.95 -21.39 21.85
C ASN A 100 -3.09 -20.17 21.46
N PRO A 101 -2.72 -19.29 22.43
CA PRO A 101 -1.86 -18.13 22.16
C PRO A 101 -0.44 -18.50 21.71
N LYS A 102 0.08 -19.68 22.05
CA LYS A 102 1.35 -20.18 21.50
C LYS A 102 1.23 -20.51 20.01
N ALA A 103 0.04 -20.93 19.56
CA ALA A 103 -0.25 -21.13 18.14
C ALA A 103 -0.44 -19.79 17.40
N LEU A 104 -0.96 -18.74 18.05
CA LEU A 104 -0.99 -17.39 17.46
C LEU A 104 0.41 -16.84 17.17
N LEU A 105 1.32 -16.93 18.15
CA LEU A 105 2.72 -16.54 17.98
C LEU A 105 3.44 -17.37 16.91
N LYS A 106 3.26 -18.70 16.90
CA LYS A 106 3.91 -19.59 15.91
C LYS A 106 3.32 -19.47 14.50
N ARG A 107 2.02 -19.22 14.36
CA ARG A 107 1.28 -19.40 13.10
C ARG A 107 0.83 -18.09 12.45
N TYR A 108 0.56 -17.05 13.23
CA TYR A 108 0.23 -15.72 12.71
C TYR A 108 1.40 -14.74 12.77
N ARG A 109 2.48 -15.05 13.50
CA ARG A 109 3.66 -14.17 13.69
C ARG A 109 3.33 -12.71 14.08
N LEU A 110 2.09 -12.43 14.47
CA LEU A 110 1.59 -11.09 14.79
C LEU A 110 2.13 -10.71 16.16
N SER A 111 2.89 -9.62 16.22
CA SER A 111 3.31 -9.07 17.50
C SER A 111 2.09 -8.51 18.23
N LEU A 112 1.73 -9.16 19.34
CA LEU A 112 0.60 -8.77 20.21
C LEU A 112 0.98 -7.64 21.18
N MET A 113 2.27 -7.33 21.31
CA MET A 113 2.81 -6.50 22.39
C MET A 113 3.18 -5.07 21.97
N VAL A 114 3.13 -4.73 20.68
CA VAL A 114 3.58 -3.42 20.15
C VAL A 114 2.48 -2.66 19.40
N ILE A 115 1.22 -2.90 19.75
CA ILE A 115 0.04 -2.33 19.08
C ILE A 115 0.07 -0.78 19.02
N PRO A 116 0.46 -0.05 20.07
CA PRO A 116 0.54 1.41 20.00
C PRO A 116 1.56 1.90 18.96
N LEU A 117 2.72 1.24 18.90
CA LEU A 117 3.77 1.53 17.92
C LEU A 117 3.29 1.23 16.49
N GLN A 118 2.70 0.04 16.28
CA GLN A 118 2.10 -0.35 14.99
C GLN A 118 1.07 0.67 14.52
N THR A 119 0.18 1.08 15.42
CA THR A 119 -0.89 2.03 15.11
C THR A 119 -0.32 3.39 14.73
N ARG A 120 0.67 3.88 15.48
CA ARG A 120 1.33 5.15 15.20
C ARG A 120 2.01 5.12 13.84
N ASP A 121 2.82 4.09 13.58
CA ASP A 121 3.57 3.99 12.34
C ASP A 121 2.63 3.86 11.13
N LEU A 122 1.61 3.00 11.20
CA LEU A 122 0.61 2.88 10.12
C LEU A 122 -0.17 4.17 9.88
N ARG A 123 -0.51 4.91 10.95
CA ARG A 123 -1.16 6.21 10.84
C ARG A 123 -0.26 7.22 10.15
N THR A 124 1.00 7.31 10.57
CA THR A 124 1.98 8.21 9.95
C THR A 124 2.16 7.90 8.46
N GLN A 125 2.29 6.62 8.10
CA GLN A 125 2.41 6.21 6.69
C GLN A 125 1.13 6.53 5.90
N MET A 126 -0.06 6.31 6.48
CA MET A 126 -1.34 6.65 5.84
C MET A 126 -1.48 8.16 5.57
N THR A 127 -1.13 8.99 6.56
CA THR A 127 -1.13 10.45 6.40
C THR A 127 -0.17 10.86 5.27
N ASN A 128 1.02 10.28 5.23
CA ASN A 128 2.02 10.59 4.19
C ASN A 128 1.51 10.19 2.78
N ILE A 129 0.92 9.00 2.63
CA ILE A 129 0.28 8.58 1.36
C ILE A 129 -0.75 9.61 0.91
N ARG A 130 -1.65 10.02 1.82
CA ARG A 130 -2.70 11.00 1.51
C ARG A 130 -2.10 12.33 1.05
N GLU A 131 -1.15 12.86 1.79
CA GLU A 131 -0.52 14.14 1.46
C GLU A 131 0.18 14.10 0.10
N LYS A 132 0.91 13.02 -0.23
CA LYS A 132 1.57 12.89 -1.53
C LYS A 132 0.58 12.72 -2.68
N ALA A 133 -0.52 12.01 -2.47
CA ALA A 133 -1.57 11.87 -3.48
C ALA A 133 -2.27 13.20 -3.74
N GLU A 134 -2.62 13.94 -2.70
CA GLU A 134 -3.26 15.27 -2.81
C GLU A 134 -2.34 16.26 -3.53
N LEU A 135 -1.05 16.29 -3.20
CA LEU A 135 -0.06 17.14 -3.88
C LEU A 135 0.08 16.78 -5.37
N LEU A 136 0.12 15.49 -5.70
CA LEU A 136 0.20 15.04 -7.09
C LEU A 136 -1.02 15.46 -7.90
N VAL A 137 -2.21 15.39 -7.30
CA VAL A 137 -3.47 15.85 -7.93
C VAL A 137 -3.45 17.36 -8.16
N ALA A 138 -2.91 18.14 -7.22
CA ALA A 138 -2.75 19.59 -7.42
C ALA A 138 -1.79 19.90 -8.58
N ASP A 139 -0.69 19.15 -8.68
CA ASP A 139 0.26 19.28 -9.79
C ASP A 139 -0.34 18.89 -11.14
N PHE A 140 -1.23 17.90 -11.19
CA PHE A 140 -1.96 17.56 -12.41
C PHE A 140 -2.80 18.72 -12.90
N ALA A 141 -3.52 19.38 -11.99
CA ALA A 141 -4.32 20.54 -12.33
C ALA A 141 -3.48 21.70 -12.88
N GLU A 142 -2.27 21.92 -12.34
CA GLU A 142 -1.36 22.96 -12.83
C GLU A 142 -0.72 22.59 -14.18
N CYS A 143 -0.36 21.32 -14.39
CA CYS A 143 0.27 20.85 -15.62
C CYS A 143 -0.73 20.58 -16.75
N GLY A 144 -2.03 20.79 -16.53
CA GLY A 144 -3.09 20.48 -17.50
C GLY A 144 -3.23 18.98 -17.80
N ILE A 145 -2.84 18.12 -16.85
CA ILE A 145 -3.01 16.66 -16.96
C ILE A 145 -4.42 16.33 -16.48
N GLU A 146 -5.16 15.59 -17.29
CA GLU A 146 -6.46 15.08 -16.89
C GLU A 146 -6.30 14.13 -15.70
N ILE A 147 -6.98 14.45 -14.59
CA ILE A 147 -7.01 13.58 -13.42
C ILE A 147 -7.83 12.35 -13.79
N PRO A 148 -7.27 11.12 -13.64
CA PRO A 148 -8.02 9.91 -13.91
C PRO A 148 -9.29 9.83 -13.08
N GLU A 149 -10.38 9.33 -13.67
CA GLU A 149 -11.60 9.03 -12.93
C GLU A 149 -11.29 8.02 -11.81
N THR A 150 -11.50 8.46 -10.57
CA THR A 150 -11.15 7.70 -9.36
C THR A 150 -12.26 7.79 -8.32
N PRO A 151 -12.53 6.70 -7.58
CA PRO A 151 -13.55 6.68 -6.52
C PRO A 151 -13.15 7.47 -5.26
N ILE A 152 -11.87 7.83 -5.11
CA ILE A 152 -11.39 8.64 -3.99
C ILE A 152 -11.53 10.13 -4.29
N GLN A 153 -12.10 10.87 -3.35
CA GLN A 153 -12.12 12.33 -3.39
C GLN A 153 -10.84 12.88 -2.75
N TYR A 154 -9.96 13.46 -3.56
CA TYR A 154 -8.75 14.12 -3.09
C TYR A 154 -9.04 15.56 -2.66
N ARG A 155 -8.39 16.00 -1.60
CA ARG A 155 -8.47 17.40 -1.17
C ARG A 155 -7.74 18.31 -2.16
N LYS A 156 -8.30 19.49 -2.39
CA LYS A 156 -7.60 20.57 -3.08
C LYS A 156 -6.48 21.11 -2.20
N VAL A 157 -5.25 21.00 -2.67
CA VAL A 157 -4.05 21.55 -2.04
C VAL A 157 -3.33 22.44 -3.04
N ASN A 158 -2.45 23.31 -2.56
CA ASN A 158 -1.61 24.10 -3.45
C ASN A 158 -0.52 23.20 -4.02
N PRO A 159 -0.25 23.29 -5.33
CA PRO A 159 0.88 22.60 -5.94
C PRO A 159 2.19 23.10 -5.32
N SER A 160 3.21 22.25 -5.37
CA SER A 160 4.52 22.56 -4.82
C SER A 160 5.60 21.94 -5.68
N GLU A 161 6.84 22.43 -5.58
CA GLU A 161 7.95 21.75 -6.25
C GLU A 161 8.33 20.46 -5.51
N PRO A 162 8.71 19.40 -6.24
CA PRO A 162 9.20 18.18 -5.61
C PRO A 162 10.42 18.44 -4.75
N VAL A 163 10.26 18.25 -3.44
CA VAL A 163 11.35 18.36 -2.47
C VAL A 163 12.11 17.04 -2.41
N GLY A 164 13.29 17.04 -3.02
CA GLY A 164 14.24 15.92 -2.96
C GLY A 164 14.08 14.92 -4.10
N ALA A 165 15.19 14.26 -4.45
CA ALA A 165 15.17 13.15 -5.39
C ALA A 165 14.43 11.97 -4.74
N PRO A 166 13.52 11.29 -5.45
CA PRO A 166 12.92 10.07 -4.96
C PRO A 166 14.03 9.05 -4.64
N PRO A 167 13.95 8.35 -3.50
CA PRO A 167 15.04 7.52 -3.02
C PRO A 167 15.30 6.29 -3.90
N GLU A 168 14.31 5.86 -4.69
CA GLU A 168 14.38 4.66 -5.53
C GLU A 168 13.69 4.85 -6.87
N ALA A 169 14.13 4.09 -7.87
CA ALA A 169 13.52 4.08 -9.19
C ALA A 169 12.22 3.26 -9.20
N ILE A 170 11.29 3.59 -10.10
CA ILE A 170 9.97 2.94 -10.14
C ILE A 170 10.04 1.41 -10.33
N HIS A 171 11.02 0.91 -11.09
CA HIS A 171 11.18 -0.51 -11.33
C HIS A 171 11.65 -1.27 -10.07
N ASP A 172 12.47 -0.64 -9.22
CA ASP A 172 12.87 -1.19 -7.93
C ASP A 172 11.67 -1.27 -6.98
N LEU A 173 10.83 -0.24 -6.96
CA LEU A 173 9.60 -0.22 -6.16
C LEU A 173 8.60 -1.30 -6.61
N LEU A 174 8.41 -1.49 -7.92
CA LEU A 174 7.58 -2.57 -8.45
C LEU A 174 8.12 -3.96 -8.07
N ARG A 175 9.45 -4.13 -8.10
CA ARG A 175 10.10 -5.37 -7.64
C ARG A 175 9.85 -5.59 -6.14
N ARG A 176 10.11 -4.59 -5.29
CA ARG A 176 9.87 -4.66 -3.83
C ARG A 176 8.42 -4.98 -3.52
N GLY A 177 7.48 -4.25 -4.13
CA GLY A 177 6.06 -4.48 -3.91
C GLY A 177 5.59 -5.86 -4.38
N THR A 178 6.13 -6.39 -5.47
CA THR A 178 5.83 -7.77 -5.92
C THR A 178 6.35 -8.82 -4.93
N LEU A 179 7.51 -8.59 -4.31
CA LEU A 179 8.02 -9.46 -3.25
C LEU A 179 7.11 -9.38 -2.03
N ALA A 180 6.83 -8.17 -1.55
CA ALA A 180 5.97 -7.95 -0.39
C ALA A 180 4.56 -8.51 -0.60
N GLU A 181 3.99 -8.40 -1.80
CA GLU A 181 2.71 -9.04 -2.15
C GLU A 181 2.75 -10.57 -1.92
N LYS A 182 3.82 -11.24 -2.36
CA LYS A 182 4.00 -12.69 -2.13
C LYS A 182 4.11 -13.00 -0.64
N GLU A 183 4.79 -12.16 0.12
CA GLU A 183 4.90 -12.33 1.57
C GLU A 183 3.56 -12.14 2.28
N LEU A 184 2.86 -11.04 1.97
CA LEU A 184 1.57 -10.71 2.56
C LEU A 184 0.50 -11.73 2.18
N SER A 185 0.54 -12.30 0.99
CA SER A 185 -0.35 -13.39 0.56
C SER A 185 0.00 -14.76 1.17
N GLY A 186 1.14 -14.88 1.85
CA GLY A 186 1.61 -16.15 2.42
C GLY A 186 2.16 -17.13 1.38
N MET A 187 2.50 -16.67 0.18
CA MET A 187 3.03 -17.47 -0.93
C MET A 187 4.55 -17.66 -0.90
N ILE A 188 5.21 -17.45 0.25
CA ILE A 188 6.63 -17.76 0.37
C ILE A 188 6.80 -19.30 0.50
N PRO A 189 7.55 -19.96 -0.39
CA PRO A 189 7.99 -21.34 -0.13
C PRO A 189 8.93 -21.31 1.07
N VAL A 190 8.55 -22.05 2.12
CA VAL A 190 9.44 -22.36 3.25
C VAL A 190 10.62 -23.19 2.76
#